data_AF-A0A3N5ZXN4-F1
#
_entry.id   AF-A0A3N5ZXN4-F1
#
_cell.length_a   1.000
_cell.length_b   1.000
_cell.length_c   1.000
_cell.angle_alpha   90.00
_cell.angle_beta   90.00
_cell.angle_gamma   90.00
#
_symmetry.space_group_name_H-M   'P 1'
#
loop_
_entity.id
_entity.type
_entity.pdbx_description
1 polymer ?
#
loop_
_entity_poly.entity_id
_entity_poly.type
_entity_poly.pdbx_seq_one_letter_code
_entity_poly.pdbx_strand_id
1 'polypeptide(L)'
;MGYYAGIILHELKELEYKDFVIINALKSLNDMDLNYFKFLYRTFKDNIQGIRVHDMQKEIENSGVNKFELENSIEKLKRLQVLGYGVGGLGNFGNAWGAFQINEYSHEFFNIIKKFEILDE
;
A
#
# COMPACT_ATOMS: atom_id res chain seq x y z
N MET A 1 12.65 -1.01 -12.54
CA MET A 1 12.03 0.22 -11.97
C MET A 1 12.25 1.49 -12.82
N GLY A 2 13.43 1.76 -13.40
CA GLY A 2 13.63 2.95 -14.27
C GLY A 2 12.79 2.99 -15.55
N TYR A 3 12.38 1.82 -16.06
CA TYR A 3 11.56 1.68 -17.26
C TYR A 3 10.19 2.37 -17.18
N TYR A 4 9.52 2.35 -16.03
CA TYR A 4 8.18 2.95 -15.89
C TYR A 4 8.22 4.46 -15.68
N ALA A 5 9.22 4.95 -14.96
CA ALA A 5 9.54 6.38 -14.99
C ALA A 5 9.80 6.83 -16.45
N GLY A 6 10.48 5.98 -17.24
CA GLY A 6 10.67 6.16 -18.67
C GLY A 6 9.36 6.18 -19.47
N ILE A 7 8.44 5.22 -19.25
CA ILE A 7 7.14 5.15 -19.95
C ILE A 7 6.29 6.38 -19.65
N ILE A 8 6.15 6.77 -18.37
CA ILE A 8 5.35 7.93 -17.99
C ILE A 8 5.95 9.21 -18.62
N LEU A 9 7.27 9.38 -18.58
CA LEU A 9 7.94 10.52 -19.21
C LEU A 9 7.84 10.49 -20.75
N HIS A 10 7.81 9.31 -21.37
CA HIS A 10 7.72 9.12 -22.82
C HIS A 10 6.30 9.35 -23.36
N GLU A 11 5.25 9.25 -22.54
CA GLU A 11 3.86 9.46 -22.96
C GLU A 11 3.40 10.93 -23.08
N LEU A 12 4.28 11.93 -22.85
CA LEU A 12 3.94 13.38 -22.97
C LEU A 12 2.70 13.82 -22.14
N LYS A 13 2.31 13.05 -21.12
CA LYS A 13 1.27 13.45 -20.17
C LYS A 13 1.88 14.32 -19.08
N GLU A 14 1.17 15.37 -18.68
CA GLU A 14 1.50 16.06 -17.43
C GLU A 14 1.45 15.04 -16.28
N LEU A 15 2.54 15.00 -15.50
CA LEU A 15 2.62 14.15 -14.32
C LEU A 15 1.59 14.61 -13.29
N GLU A 16 0.68 13.71 -12.92
CA GLU A 16 -0.28 13.95 -11.85
C GLU A 16 0.35 13.61 -10.49
N TYR A 17 -0.19 14.16 -9.40
CA TYR A 17 0.31 13.89 -8.05
C TYR A 17 0.42 12.39 -7.72
N LYS A 18 -0.55 11.60 -8.22
CA LYS A 18 -0.58 10.15 -8.07
C LYS A 18 0.65 9.45 -8.68
N ASP A 19 1.17 9.96 -9.81
CA ASP A 19 2.35 9.42 -10.47
C ASP A 19 3.58 9.60 -9.57
N PHE A 20 3.68 10.74 -8.90
CA PHE A 20 4.76 11.00 -7.94
C PHE A 20 4.68 10.08 -6.72
N VAL A 21 3.47 9.83 -6.20
CA VAL A 21 3.24 8.88 -5.09
C VAL A 21 3.74 7.48 -5.49
N ILE A 22 3.32 7.01 -6.66
CA ILE A 22 3.68 5.69 -7.19
C ILE A 22 5.18 5.57 -7.45
N ILE A 23 5.78 6.55 -8.13
CA ILE A 23 7.21 6.56 -8.41
C ILE A 23 8.01 6.54 -7.11
N ASN A 24 7.62 7.36 -6.13
CA ASN A 24 8.30 7.43 -4.85
C ASN A 24 8.18 6.11 -4.07
N ALA A 25 7.01 5.47 -4.12
CA ALA A 25 6.77 4.17 -3.51
C ALA A 25 7.64 3.07 -4.14
N LEU A 26 7.65 2.97 -5.47
CA LEU A 26 8.49 2.00 -6.19
C LEU A 26 9.96 2.17 -5.85
N LYS A 27 10.43 3.41 -5.68
CA LYS A 27 11.84 3.69 -5.39
C LYS A 27 12.24 3.40 -3.94
N SER A 28 11.29 3.44 -3.01
CA SER A 28 11.54 3.42 -1.56
C SER A 28 11.24 2.07 -0.91
N LEU A 29 10.38 1.25 -1.53
CA LEU A 29 9.95 -0.03 -0.98
C LEU A 29 10.86 -1.17 -1.45
N ASN A 30 11.20 -2.07 -0.54
CA ASN A 30 11.90 -3.31 -0.88
C ASN A 30 10.90 -4.46 -1.12
N ASP A 31 11.40 -5.63 -1.53
CA ASP A 31 10.55 -6.79 -1.85
C ASP A 31 9.67 -7.26 -0.69
N MET A 32 10.19 -7.16 0.55
CA MET A 32 9.43 -7.49 1.76
C MET A 32 8.26 -6.51 1.95
N ASP A 33 8.51 -5.20 1.82
CA ASP A 33 7.48 -4.17 1.92
C ASP A 33 6.41 -4.36 0.82
N LEU A 34 6.81 -4.74 -0.40
CA LEU A 34 5.90 -5.06 -1.50
C LEU A 34 5.05 -6.30 -1.21
N ASN A 35 5.63 -7.34 -0.62
CA ASN A 35 4.89 -8.55 -0.24
C ASN A 35 3.86 -8.26 0.86
N TYR A 36 4.24 -7.46 1.86
CA TYR A 36 3.29 -7.01 2.87
C TYR A 36 2.21 -6.12 2.28
N PHE A 37 2.54 -5.20 1.37
CA PHE A 37 1.53 -4.43 0.65
C PHE A 37 0.54 -5.33 -0.10
N LYS A 38 1.02 -6.34 -0.85
CA LYS A 38 0.14 -7.29 -1.56
C LYS A 38 -0.76 -8.05 -0.59
N PHE A 39 -0.23 -8.50 0.54
CA PHE A 39 -1.01 -9.16 1.59
C PHE A 39 -2.12 -8.24 2.09
N LEU A 40 -1.79 -7.00 2.48
CA LEU A 40 -2.76 -6.01 2.95
C LEU A 40 -3.82 -5.71 1.89
N TYR A 41 -3.40 -5.46 0.66
CA TYR A 41 -4.30 -5.12 -0.43
C TYR A 41 -5.26 -6.28 -0.75
N ARG A 42 -4.75 -7.52 -0.88
CA ARG A 42 -5.60 -8.68 -1.18
C ARG A 42 -6.59 -8.98 -0.07
N THR A 43 -6.19 -8.75 1.18
CA THR A 43 -7.01 -9.04 2.36
C THR A 43 -8.07 -7.96 2.59
N PHE A 44 -7.76 -6.70 2.27
CA PHE A 44 -8.58 -5.56 2.69
C PHE A 44 -9.00 -4.59 1.57
N LYS A 45 -8.76 -4.87 0.29
CA LYS A 45 -9.16 -3.97 -0.83
C LYS A 45 -10.63 -3.57 -0.85
N ASP A 46 -11.52 -4.43 -0.34
CA ASP A 46 -12.96 -4.20 -0.32
C ASP A 46 -13.44 -3.57 1.01
N ASN A 47 -12.51 -3.36 1.96
CA ASN A 47 -12.81 -2.70 3.23
C ASN A 47 -12.74 -1.18 3.09
N ILE A 48 -13.91 -0.55 3.15
CA ILE A 48 -14.07 0.91 3.04
C ILE A 48 -13.71 1.61 4.37
N GLN A 49 -13.63 0.86 5.48
CA GLN A 49 -13.35 1.40 6.80
C GLN A 49 -11.86 1.31 7.15
N GLY A 50 -11.39 2.23 8.01
CA GLY A 50 -10.03 2.20 8.54
C GLY A 50 -9.74 0.92 9.33
N ILE A 51 -8.61 0.28 9.04
CA ILE A 51 -8.16 -0.99 9.60
C ILE A 51 -7.03 -0.72 10.61
N ARG A 52 -7.11 -1.33 11.79
CA ARG A 52 -6.03 -1.31 12.77
C ARG A 52 -5.26 -2.62 12.71
N VAL A 53 -3.94 -2.54 12.85
CA VAL A 53 -3.08 -3.72 12.83
C VAL A 53 -3.41 -4.70 13.97
N HIS A 54 -3.87 -4.18 15.11
CA HIS A 54 -4.35 -5.00 16.22
C HIS A 54 -5.54 -5.89 15.83
N ASP A 55 -6.45 -5.38 14.99
CA ASP A 55 -7.66 -6.10 14.58
C ASP A 55 -7.35 -7.20 13.54
N MET A 56 -6.12 -7.24 13.02
CA MET A 56 -5.66 -8.17 11.98
C MET A 56 -4.96 -9.42 12.55
N GLN A 57 -5.06 -9.67 13.85
CA GLN A 57 -4.26 -10.71 14.50
C GLN A 57 -4.47 -12.09 13.87
N LYS A 58 -5.72 -12.43 13.51
CA LYS A 58 -6.06 -13.72 12.90
C LYS A 58 -5.47 -13.86 11.49
N GLU A 59 -5.50 -12.79 10.70
CA GLU A 59 -4.95 -12.74 9.35
C GLU A 59 -3.43 -12.85 9.36
N ILE A 60 -2.78 -12.20 10.34
CA ILE A 60 -1.32 -12.28 10.55
C ILE A 60 -0.90 -13.70 10.91
N GLU A 61 -1.60 -14.33 11.88
CA GLU A 61 -1.31 -15.71 12.30
C GLU A 61 -1.48 -16.70 11.13
N ASN A 62 -2.52 -16.55 10.31
CA ASN A 62 -2.78 -17.45 9.18
C ASN A 62 -1.83 -17.26 7.98
N SER A 63 -1.23 -16.08 7.84
CA SER A 63 -0.35 -15.75 6.71
C SER A 63 1.13 -16.00 7.00
N GLY A 64 1.49 -16.27 8.26
CA GLY A 64 2.89 -16.42 8.68
C GLY A 64 3.70 -15.12 8.59
N VAL A 65 3.01 -13.98 8.45
CA VAL A 65 3.63 -12.66 8.37
C VAL A 65 4.21 -12.25 9.72
N ASN A 66 5.41 -11.67 9.72
CA ASN A 66 5.96 -11.08 10.93
C ASN A 66 5.22 -9.78 11.27
N LYS A 67 4.51 -9.77 12.41
CA LYS A 67 3.71 -8.62 12.85
C LYS A 67 4.53 -7.32 12.94
N PHE A 68 5.73 -7.38 13.51
CA PHE A 68 6.55 -6.18 13.72
C PHE A 68 7.04 -5.61 12.38
N GLU A 69 7.46 -6.47 11.46
CA GLU A 69 7.86 -6.03 10.12
C GLU A 69 6.67 -5.49 9.33
N LEU A 70 5.50 -6.12 9.45
CA LEU A 70 4.26 -5.63 8.85
C LEU A 70 3.90 -4.23 9.34
N GLU A 71 3.95 -3.99 10.65
CA GLU A 71 3.71 -2.67 11.24
C GLU A 71 4.68 -1.62 10.67
N ASN A 72 5.97 -1.94 10.56
CA ASN A 72 6.96 -1.05 9.96
C ASN A 72 6.66 -0.76 8.49
N SER A 73 6.28 -1.76 7.71
CA SER A 73 5.92 -1.59 6.30
C SER A 73 4.64 -0.77 6.14
N ILE A 74 3.64 -0.96 7.01
CA ILE A 74 2.42 -0.12 7.04
C ILE A 74 2.79 1.34 7.26
N GLU A 75 3.65 1.65 8.23
CA GLU A 75 4.07 3.02 8.50
C GLU A 75 4.85 3.64 7.34
N LYS A 76 5.72 2.87 6.66
CA LYS A 76 6.37 3.32 5.41
C LYS A 76 5.34 3.62 4.33
N LEU A 77 4.39 2.72 4.09
CA LEU A 77 3.36 2.87 3.06
C LEU A 77 2.44 4.06 3.32
N LYS A 78 2.12 4.37 4.58
CA LYS A 78 1.41 5.59 4.99
C LYS A 78 2.22 6.85 4.68
N ARG A 79 3.51 6.88 5.02
CA ARG A 79 4.40 8.02 4.72
C ARG A 79 4.53 8.26 3.22
N LEU A 80 4.52 7.18 2.44
CA LEU A 80 4.54 7.23 0.98
C LEU A 80 3.16 7.51 0.39
N GLN A 81 2.11 7.63 1.20
CA GLN A 81 0.71 7.86 0.81
C GLN A 81 0.08 6.77 -0.05
N VAL A 82 0.78 5.64 -0.22
CA VAL A 82 0.24 4.44 -0.86
C VAL A 82 -0.92 3.90 -0.06
N LEU A 83 -0.85 3.96 1.28
CA LEU A 83 -1.97 3.72 2.16
C LEU A 83 -2.50 5.05 2.70
N GLY A 84 -3.82 5.20 2.72
CA GLY A 84 -4.46 6.25 3.47
C GLY A 84 -4.28 6.02 4.97
N TYR A 85 -4.27 7.09 5.75
CA TYR A 85 -4.30 7.01 7.20
C TYR A 85 -5.23 8.10 7.75
N GLY A 86 -5.92 7.77 8.84
CA GLY A 86 -6.85 8.67 9.49
C GLY A 86 -7.00 8.37 10.97
N VAL A 87 -7.62 9.31 11.69
CA VAL A 87 -8.01 9.12 13.09
C VAL A 87 -9.36 8.40 13.10
N GLY A 88 -9.35 7.10 13.41
CA GLY A 88 -10.57 6.28 13.47
C GLY A 88 -10.42 4.97 12.68
N GLY A 89 -10.71 3.85 13.35
CA GLY A 89 -10.87 2.53 12.73
C GLY A 89 -12.28 2.02 13.00
N LEU A 90 -12.68 0.93 12.32
CA LEU A 90 -13.98 0.25 12.42
C LEU A 90 -14.81 0.63 13.67
N GLY A 91 -15.88 1.39 13.44
CA GLY A 91 -16.92 1.65 14.45
C GLY A 91 -16.64 2.68 15.56
N ASN A 92 -15.55 3.47 15.54
CA ASN A 92 -15.29 4.42 16.64
C ASN A 92 -14.85 5.83 16.20
N PHE A 93 -15.76 6.79 16.35
CA PHE A 93 -15.43 8.20 16.62
C PHE A 93 -14.74 8.26 18.00
N GLY A 94 -13.43 8.49 18.05
CA GLY A 94 -12.73 8.86 19.29
C GLY A 94 -11.48 8.06 19.68
N ASN A 95 -11.11 7.00 18.97
CA ASN A 95 -9.87 6.27 19.29
C ASN A 95 -8.70 6.76 18.41
N ALA A 96 -7.77 7.48 19.04
CA ALA A 96 -6.54 8.06 18.49
C ALA A 96 -5.50 7.01 18.00
N TRP A 97 -5.90 5.76 17.81
CA TRP A 97 -5.03 4.69 17.33
C TRP A 97 -5.13 4.66 15.81
N GLY A 98 -4.04 5.06 15.14
CA GLY A 98 -3.99 5.28 13.71
C GLY A 98 -4.40 4.04 12.92
N ALA A 99 -5.47 4.17 12.14
CA ALA A 99 -5.91 3.16 11.20
C ALA A 99 -5.36 3.47 9.81
N PHE A 100 -5.14 2.44 9.00
CA PHE A 100 -4.84 2.60 7.58
C PHE A 100 -6.06 2.27 6.72
N GLN A 101 -6.09 2.77 5.50
CA GLN A 101 -7.17 2.51 4.54
C GLN A 101 -6.59 2.28 3.14
N ILE A 102 -7.22 1.37 2.39
CA ILE A 102 -6.98 1.24 0.95
C ILE A 102 -7.64 2.42 0.25
N ASN A 103 -6.86 3.16 -0.54
CA ASN A 103 -7.33 4.34 -1.28
C ASN A 103 -7.05 4.17 -2.79
N GLU A 104 -7.36 5.21 -3.58
CA GLU A 104 -7.10 5.23 -5.02
C GLU A 104 -5.63 4.97 -5.38
N TYR A 105 -4.68 5.50 -4.61
CA TYR A 105 -3.25 5.27 -4.83
C TYR A 105 -2.84 3.83 -4.53
N SER A 106 -3.46 3.19 -3.53
CA SER A 106 -3.27 1.75 -3.28
C SER A 106 -3.70 0.92 -4.49
N HIS A 107 -4.86 1.22 -5.07
CA HIS A 107 -5.37 0.49 -6.24
C HIS A 107 -4.46 0.65 -7.45
N GLU A 108 -4.04 1.89 -7.73
CA GLU A 108 -3.17 2.18 -8.86
C GLU A 108 -1.78 1.55 -8.68
N PHE A 109 -1.21 1.65 -7.49
CA PHE A 109 0.05 1.02 -7.14
C PHE A 109 0.01 -0.49 -7.31
N PHE A 110 -1.07 -1.15 -6.85
CA PHE A 110 -1.26 -2.60 -7.06
C PHE A 110 -1.36 -2.96 -8.55
N ASN A 111 -2.10 -2.18 -9.34
CA ASN A 111 -2.24 -2.42 -10.77
C ASN A 111 -0.89 -2.33 -11.50
N ILE A 112 -0.01 -1.43 -11.06
CA ILE A 112 1.33 -1.29 -11.62
C ILE A 112 2.23 -2.46 -11.21
N ILE A 113 2.24 -2.84 -9.94
CA ILE A 113 2.99 -4.02 -9.47
C ILE A 113 2.58 -5.26 -10.27
N LYS A 114 1.27 -5.47 -10.44
CA LYS A 114 0.75 -6.61 -11.22
C LYS A 114 1.26 -6.62 -12.66
N LYS A 115 1.38 -5.46 -13.32
CA LYS A 115 1.91 -5.37 -14.68
C LYS A 115 3.40 -5.75 -14.74
N PHE A 116 4.18 -5.44 -13.71
CA PHE A 116 5.59 -5.84 -13.65
C PHE A 116 5.76 -7.33 -13.46
N GLU A 117 4.97 -7.96 -12.58
CA GLU A 117 5.08 -9.41 -12.36
C GLU A 117 4.69 -10.24 -13.59
N ILE A 118 3.76 -9.75 -14.43
CA ILE A 118 3.42 -10.37 -15.72
C ILE A 118 4.59 -10.28 -16.72
N LEU A 119 5.53 -9.36 -16.54
CA LEU A 119 6.72 -9.21 -17.39
C LEU A 119 7.91 -10.07 -16.91
N ASP A 120 7.82 -10.67 -15.73
CA ASP A 120 8.82 -11.58 -15.16
C ASP A 120 8.46 -13.08 -15.39
N GLU A 121 7.38 -13.36 -16.15
CA GLU A 121 7.00 -14.69 -16.69
C GLU A 121 7.26 -14.77 -18.21
#